data_AF-C6SM65-F1
#
_entry.id   AF-C6SM65-F1
#
_cell.length_a   1.000
_cell.length_b   1.000
_cell.length_c   1.000
_cell.angle_alpha   90.00
_cell.angle_beta   90.00
_cell.angle_gamma   90.00
#
_symmetry.space_group_name_H-M   'P 1'
#
loop_
_entity.id
_entity.type
_entity.pdbx_description
1 polymer ?
#
loop_
_entity_poly.entity_id
_entity_poly.type
_entity_poly.pdbx_seq_one_letter_code
_entity_poly.pdbx_strand_id
1 'polypeptide(L)'
;MKRVSRATRKGRGIIERWWKDNLIEMARQYETFAGSGMDSSTKNLMYRKMESAFNALEKGKDLTEEQQKYLKKLPSWSRFIADVVKCIDEYNNRPHGELPRHPDGGHYTPKAYREMRLEQDGIAPDMLSAQELATMFMPQEVRKVQRGWLDLFNNSYFSTELAEYHKDEVRVSYDLSDASVVNVFDMDGKFITKAQADGNTREAFPTARIDQLAENRRKGKIKRAENAIKLANAEVNPALEQAAAWDELGHLGGNVIEAEYAVLPKTGTDDGIFLFEADM
;
A
#
# COMPACT_ATOMS: atom_id res chain seq x y z
N MET A 1 9.28 -40.16 -22.46
CA MET A 1 9.62 -38.99 -21.61
C MET A 1 10.04 -37.82 -22.49
N LYS A 2 9.15 -36.84 -22.70
CA LYS A 2 9.51 -35.57 -23.36
C LYS A 2 10.36 -34.76 -22.38
N ARG A 3 11.58 -34.38 -22.77
CA ARG A 3 12.43 -33.48 -21.98
C ARG A 3 11.70 -32.15 -21.84
N VAL A 4 11.42 -31.76 -20.60
CA VAL A 4 11.01 -30.39 -20.27
C VAL A 4 12.16 -29.47 -20.69
N SER A 5 11.86 -28.58 -21.63
CA SER A 5 12.75 -27.55 -22.13
C SER A 5 13.32 -26.74 -20.97
N ARG A 6 14.65 -26.69 -20.83
CA ARG A 6 15.33 -25.72 -19.96
C ARG A 6 14.87 -24.32 -20.38
N ALA A 7 14.26 -23.57 -19.48
CA ALA A 7 14.05 -22.14 -19.65
C ALA A 7 15.35 -21.51 -20.15
N THR A 8 15.32 -20.93 -21.35
CA THR A 8 16.54 -20.54 -22.06
C THR A 8 17.09 -19.26 -21.45
N ARG A 9 18.37 -19.28 -21.04
CA ARG A 9 19.19 -18.11 -20.63
C ARG A 9 19.18 -16.96 -21.68
N LYS A 10 18.61 -17.19 -22.87
CA LYS A 10 18.51 -16.27 -24.01
C LYS A 10 17.40 -15.22 -23.88
N GLY A 11 16.30 -15.50 -23.16
CA GLY A 11 15.16 -14.57 -23.09
C GLY A 11 15.52 -13.22 -22.47
N ARG A 12 16.34 -13.24 -21.40
CA ARG A 12 16.78 -12.03 -20.71
C ARG A 12 17.61 -11.09 -21.60
N GLY A 13 18.55 -11.63 -22.39
CA GLY A 13 19.40 -10.81 -23.26
C GLY A 13 18.62 -10.13 -24.39
N ILE A 14 17.58 -10.77 -24.91
CA ILE A 14 16.68 -10.18 -25.93
C ILE A 14 15.90 -9.01 -25.32
N ILE A 15 15.35 -9.20 -24.11
CA ILE A 15 14.60 -8.15 -23.40
C ILE A 15 15.53 -6.97 -23.05
N GLU A 16 16.75 -7.23 -22.57
CA GLU A 16 17.72 -6.18 -22.24
C GLU A 16 18.10 -5.34 -23.46
N ARG A 17 18.31 -5.97 -24.62
CA ARG A 17 18.60 -5.26 -25.87
C ARG A 17 17.39 -4.47 -26.34
N TRP A 18 16.20 -5.08 -26.34
CA TRP A 18 14.96 -4.42 -26.71
C TRP A 18 14.69 -3.18 -25.85
N TRP A 19 14.86 -3.30 -24.53
CA TRP A 19 14.71 -2.22 -23.59
C TRP A 19 15.61 -1.04 -23.93
N LYS A 20 16.89 -1.31 -24.20
CA LYS A 20 17.87 -0.30 -24.57
C LYS A 20 17.52 0.38 -25.90
N ASP A 21 17.20 -0.41 -26.92
CA ASP A 21 17.05 0.09 -28.30
C ASP A 21 15.70 0.76 -28.56
N ASN A 22 14.70 0.57 -27.68
CA ASN A 22 13.35 1.12 -27.89
C ASN A 22 12.92 2.02 -26.71
N LEU A 23 12.76 1.47 -25.50
CA LEU A 23 12.22 2.25 -24.37
C LEU A 23 13.20 3.30 -23.83
N ILE A 24 14.49 2.99 -23.75
CA ILE A 24 15.49 3.99 -23.34
C ILE A 24 15.64 5.07 -24.42
N GLU A 25 15.66 4.72 -25.70
CA GLU A 25 15.71 5.69 -26.79
C GLU A 25 14.45 6.57 -26.86
N MET A 26 13.27 6.02 -26.58
CA MET A 26 12.05 6.79 -26.37
C MET A 26 12.21 7.73 -25.17
N ALA A 27 12.69 7.23 -24.03
CA ALA A 27 12.85 8.04 -22.83
C ALA A 27 13.86 9.18 -23.02
N ARG A 28 14.90 9.02 -23.86
CA ARG A 28 15.84 10.08 -24.24
C ARG A 28 15.19 11.27 -24.94
N GLN A 29 13.99 11.11 -25.50
CA GLN A 29 13.24 12.20 -26.12
C GLN A 29 12.63 13.15 -25.09
N TYR A 30 12.49 12.72 -23.83
CA TYR A 30 12.04 13.59 -22.76
C TYR A 30 13.17 14.49 -22.26
N GLU A 31 12.88 15.78 -22.09
CA GLU A 31 13.81 16.73 -21.45
C GLU A 31 14.23 16.30 -20.04
N THR A 32 13.39 15.49 -19.40
CA THR A 32 13.52 15.03 -18.01
C THR A 32 14.26 13.70 -17.89
N PHE A 33 14.76 13.15 -18.99
CA PHE A 33 15.55 11.91 -18.98
C PHE A 33 16.76 12.04 -18.05
N ALA A 34 17.06 11.02 -17.25
CA ALA A 34 18.16 11.03 -16.28
C ALA A 34 19.09 9.80 -16.37
N GLY A 35 19.15 9.17 -17.56
CA GLY A 35 19.91 7.94 -17.81
C GLY A 35 21.35 8.15 -18.28
N SER A 36 22.00 7.04 -18.65
CA SER A 36 23.39 7.02 -19.11
C SER A 36 23.58 7.78 -20.44
N GLY A 37 24.60 8.62 -20.51
CA GLY A 37 24.92 9.47 -21.66
C GLY A 37 24.45 10.92 -21.57
N MET A 38 23.81 11.32 -20.46
CA MET A 38 23.49 12.73 -20.20
C MET A 38 24.62 13.41 -19.40
N ASP A 39 24.82 14.71 -19.66
CA ASP A 39 25.71 15.56 -18.86
C ASP A 39 25.31 15.55 -17.38
N SER A 40 26.30 15.30 -16.50
CA SER A 40 26.08 15.12 -15.07
C SER A 40 25.58 16.39 -14.39
N SER A 41 26.03 17.56 -14.85
CA SER A 41 25.59 18.87 -14.33
C SER A 41 24.11 19.09 -14.65
N THR A 42 23.72 18.85 -15.90
CA THR A 42 22.32 18.95 -16.37
C THR A 42 21.41 17.98 -15.60
N LYS A 43 21.87 16.74 -15.40
CA LYS A 43 21.15 15.73 -14.60
C LYS A 43 20.89 16.20 -13.17
N ASN A 44 21.94 16.63 -12.49
CA ASN A 44 21.88 17.07 -11.10
C ASN A 44 20.99 18.30 -10.95
N LEU A 45 21.06 19.24 -11.91
CA LEU A 45 20.19 20.39 -11.95
C LEU A 45 18.72 19.99 -12.07
N MET A 46 18.39 19.13 -13.04
CA MET A 46 17.02 18.67 -13.27
C MET A 46 16.47 17.95 -12.04
N TYR A 47 17.23 17.01 -11.48
CA TYR A 47 16.88 16.28 -10.26
C TYR A 47 16.58 17.24 -9.11
N ARG A 48 17.51 18.15 -8.80
CA ARG A 48 17.36 19.12 -7.70
C ARG A 48 16.13 20.02 -7.88
N LYS A 49 15.83 20.45 -9.11
CA LYS A 49 14.69 21.33 -9.40
C LYS A 49 13.36 20.57 -9.30
N MET A 50 13.31 19.32 -9.75
CA MET A 50 12.14 18.45 -9.56
C MET A 50 11.90 18.12 -8.10
N GLU A 51 12.95 17.72 -7.39
CA GLU A 51 12.91 17.42 -5.96
C GLU A 51 12.37 18.61 -5.16
N SER A 52 12.85 19.82 -5.48
CA SER A 52 12.32 21.04 -4.86
C SER A 52 10.83 21.26 -5.14
N ALA A 53 10.37 20.98 -6.36
CA ALA A 53 8.97 21.15 -6.73
C ALA A 53 8.06 20.10 -6.05
N PHE A 54 8.48 18.83 -5.99
CA PHE A 54 7.73 17.78 -5.30
C PHE A 54 7.64 18.03 -3.79
N ASN A 55 8.74 18.44 -3.15
CA ASN A 55 8.74 18.82 -1.73
C ASN A 55 7.79 19.99 -1.42
N ALA A 56 7.64 20.94 -2.36
CA ALA A 56 6.70 22.04 -2.19
C ALA A 56 5.24 21.56 -2.30
N LEU A 57 4.94 20.67 -3.27
CA LEU A 57 3.63 20.05 -3.43
C LEU A 57 3.23 19.22 -2.22
N GLU A 58 4.13 18.37 -1.70
CA GLU A 58 3.89 17.52 -0.54
C GLU A 58 3.58 18.35 0.72
N LYS A 59 4.22 19.51 0.87
CA LYS A 59 3.99 20.46 1.96
C LYS A 59 2.79 21.38 1.73
N GLY A 60 2.05 21.21 0.63
CA GLY A 60 0.89 22.04 0.28
C GLY A 60 1.23 23.51 0.04
N LYS A 61 2.45 23.82 -0.43
CA LYS A 61 2.88 25.20 -0.71
C LYS A 61 2.61 25.56 -2.17
N ASP A 62 2.36 26.84 -2.41
CA ASP A 62 2.31 27.37 -3.77
C ASP A 62 3.68 27.25 -4.46
N LEU A 63 3.66 26.83 -5.72
CA LEU A 63 4.86 26.62 -6.51
C LEU A 63 5.38 27.94 -7.06
N THR A 64 6.70 28.14 -6.96
CA THR A 64 7.37 29.26 -7.62
C THR A 64 7.31 29.11 -9.15
N GLU A 65 7.48 30.22 -9.88
CA GLU A 65 7.50 30.19 -11.36
C GLU A 65 8.55 29.21 -11.91
N GLU A 66 9.72 29.14 -11.24
CA GLU A 66 10.76 28.20 -11.61
C GLU A 66 10.33 26.75 -11.40
N GLN A 67 9.73 26.42 -10.24
CA GLN A 67 9.23 25.07 -9.97
C GLN A 67 8.15 24.65 -10.97
N GLN A 68 7.22 25.55 -11.28
CA GLN A 68 6.20 25.32 -12.30
C GLN A 68 6.81 25.06 -13.68
N LYS A 69 7.85 25.83 -14.06
CA LYS A 69 8.56 25.66 -15.33
C LYS A 69 9.20 24.28 -15.44
N TYR A 70 9.82 23.77 -14.38
CA TYR A 70 10.45 22.44 -14.38
C TYR A 70 9.42 21.31 -14.33
N LEU A 71 8.32 21.47 -13.59
CA LEU A 71 7.23 20.47 -13.60
C LEU A 71 6.57 20.34 -14.97
N LYS A 72 6.41 21.44 -15.72
CA LYS A 72 5.88 21.41 -17.09
C LYS A 72 6.71 20.57 -18.07
N LYS A 73 7.97 20.29 -17.75
CA LYS A 73 8.83 19.41 -18.56
C LYS A 73 8.52 17.93 -18.36
N LEU A 74 7.90 17.56 -17.24
CA LEU A 74 7.50 16.18 -16.99
C LEU A 74 6.33 15.82 -17.92
N PRO A 75 6.39 14.67 -18.61
CA PRO A 75 5.22 14.16 -19.29
C PRO A 75 4.13 13.85 -18.27
N SER A 76 2.86 14.09 -18.63
CA SER A 76 1.76 13.56 -17.83
C SER A 76 1.79 12.03 -17.85
N TRP A 77 1.23 11.41 -16.82
CA TRP A 77 1.12 9.95 -16.75
C TRP A 77 0.44 9.36 -17.99
N SER A 78 -0.68 9.95 -18.41
CA SER A 78 -1.40 9.53 -19.61
C SER A 78 -0.56 9.64 -20.89
N ARG A 79 0.23 10.71 -21.02
CA ARG A 79 1.11 10.90 -22.18
C ARG A 79 2.23 9.87 -22.20
N PHE A 80 2.87 9.64 -21.05
CA PHE A 80 3.92 8.64 -20.91
C PHE A 80 3.42 7.24 -21.31
N ILE A 81 2.24 6.83 -20.81
CA ILE A 81 1.65 5.54 -21.18
C ILE A 81 1.35 5.48 -22.69
N ALA A 82 0.82 6.54 -23.28
CA ALA A 82 0.56 6.58 -24.72
C ALA A 82 1.85 6.44 -25.55
N ASP A 83 2.95 7.08 -25.12
CA ASP A 83 4.25 6.97 -25.78
C ASP A 83 4.83 5.55 -25.66
N VAL A 84 4.69 4.89 -24.51
CA VAL A 84 5.10 3.49 -24.30
C VAL A 84 4.31 2.54 -25.21
N VAL A 85 2.98 2.68 -25.26
CA VAL A 85 2.12 1.86 -26.13
C VAL A 85 2.53 2.03 -27.59
N LYS A 86 2.72 3.28 -28.02
CA LYS A 86 3.19 3.59 -29.39
C LYS A 86 4.55 2.94 -29.68
N CYS A 87 5.50 3.00 -28.75
CA CYS A 87 6.82 2.39 -28.90
C CYS A 87 6.73 0.86 -29.10
N ILE A 88 5.85 0.20 -28.34
CA ILE A 88 5.59 -1.24 -28.47
C ILE A 88 4.92 -1.56 -29.81
N ASP A 89 3.94 -0.77 -30.23
CA ASP A 89 3.24 -0.95 -31.49
C ASP A 89 4.18 -0.77 -32.68
N GLU A 90 5.01 0.27 -32.69
CA GLU A 90 6.01 0.49 -33.74
C GLU A 90 7.00 -0.69 -33.82
N TYR A 91 7.45 -1.21 -32.68
CA TYR A 91 8.30 -2.39 -32.63
C TYR A 91 7.61 -3.64 -33.20
N ASN A 92 6.35 -3.87 -32.83
CA ASN A 92 5.58 -5.04 -33.26
C ASN A 92 5.13 -4.98 -34.73
N ASN A 93 5.14 -3.80 -35.35
CA ASN A 93 4.75 -3.60 -36.74
C ASN A 93 5.93 -3.33 -37.69
N ARG A 94 7.17 -3.19 -37.19
CA ARG A 94 8.36 -3.08 -38.05
C ARG A 94 8.95 -4.46 -38.38
N PRO A 95 9.50 -4.68 -39.59
CA PRO A 95 10.25 -5.88 -39.93
C PRO A 95 11.53 -6.03 -39.09
N HIS A 96 11.89 -7.25 -38.68
CA HIS A 96 13.15 -7.53 -37.96
C HIS A 96 13.99 -8.57 -38.67
N GLY A 97 15.28 -8.27 -38.88
CA GLY A 97 16.21 -9.19 -39.53
C GLY A 97 16.43 -10.51 -38.79
N GLU A 98 16.12 -10.58 -37.50
CA GLU A 98 16.21 -11.80 -36.68
C GLU A 98 15.03 -12.77 -36.91
N LEU A 99 13.92 -12.29 -37.50
CA LEU A 99 12.77 -13.12 -37.85
C LEU A 99 12.95 -13.76 -39.24
N PRO A 100 12.25 -14.86 -39.54
CA PRO A 100 12.27 -15.45 -40.88
C PRO A 100 11.87 -14.46 -41.97
N ARG A 101 12.17 -14.82 -43.22
CA ARG A 101 11.70 -14.07 -44.38
C ARG A 101 10.36 -14.60 -44.86
N HIS A 102 9.55 -13.69 -45.38
CA HIS A 102 8.35 -14.09 -46.10
C HIS A 102 8.73 -14.76 -47.44
N PRO A 103 7.87 -15.62 -48.00
CA PRO A 103 8.08 -16.21 -49.32
C PRO A 103 8.15 -15.17 -50.46
N ASP A 104 7.47 -14.03 -50.32
CA ASP A 104 7.43 -12.90 -51.25
C ASP A 104 8.57 -11.88 -51.04
N GLY A 105 9.36 -12.05 -49.98
CA GLY A 105 10.54 -11.24 -49.66
C GLY A 105 10.40 -10.39 -48.40
N GLY A 106 11.51 -9.85 -47.90
CA GLY A 106 11.54 -9.11 -46.64
C GLY A 106 11.40 -10.02 -45.41
N HIS A 107 11.61 -9.45 -44.22
CA HIS A 107 11.49 -10.15 -42.94
C HIS A 107 10.10 -9.93 -42.32
N TYR A 108 9.63 -10.90 -41.54
CA TYR A 108 8.38 -10.73 -40.78
C TYR A 108 8.49 -9.60 -39.74
N THR A 109 7.34 -9.01 -39.43
CA THR A 109 7.14 -8.24 -38.19
C THR A 109 6.84 -9.21 -37.03
N PRO A 110 7.08 -8.85 -35.75
CA PRO A 110 6.80 -9.75 -34.63
C PRO A 110 5.31 -10.10 -34.55
N LYS A 111 4.43 -9.13 -34.86
CA LYS A 111 2.98 -9.35 -34.93
C LYS A 111 2.60 -10.37 -36.01
N ALA A 112 3.05 -10.16 -37.25
CA ALA A 112 2.74 -11.04 -38.37
C ALA A 112 3.33 -12.44 -38.17
N TYR A 113 4.54 -12.53 -37.61
CA TYR A 113 5.16 -13.82 -37.31
C TYR A 113 4.40 -14.59 -36.23
N ARG A 114 3.93 -13.90 -35.18
CA ARG A 114 3.09 -14.51 -34.14
C ARG A 114 1.78 -15.03 -34.72
N GLU A 115 1.08 -14.23 -35.52
CA GLU A 115 -0.19 -14.62 -36.16
C GLU A 115 -0.01 -15.86 -37.04
N MET A 116 1.01 -15.86 -37.91
CA MET A 116 1.34 -17.02 -38.75
C MET A 116 1.65 -18.27 -37.93
N ARG A 117 2.43 -18.14 -36.84
CA ARG A 117 2.76 -19.30 -35.98
C ARG A 117 1.55 -19.87 -35.24
N LEU A 118 0.65 -19.00 -34.77
CA LEU A 118 -0.59 -19.45 -34.13
C LEU A 118 -1.46 -20.25 -35.11
N GLU A 119 -1.58 -19.77 -36.35
CA GLU A 119 -2.31 -20.46 -37.41
C GLU A 119 -1.65 -21.79 -37.80
N GLN A 120 -0.34 -21.78 -38.05
CA GLN A 120 0.42 -22.97 -38.45
C GLN A 120 0.40 -24.06 -37.38
N ASP A 121 0.53 -23.68 -36.11
CA ASP A 121 0.54 -24.62 -35.01
C ASP A 121 -0.88 -25.02 -34.56
N GLY A 122 -1.94 -24.43 -35.16
CA GLY A 122 -3.33 -24.65 -34.78
C GLY A 122 -3.64 -24.22 -33.35
N ILE A 123 -2.89 -23.24 -32.82
CA ILE A 123 -3.01 -22.77 -31.45
C ILE A 123 -4.06 -21.65 -31.43
N ALA A 124 -5.23 -21.97 -30.90
CA ALA A 124 -6.18 -20.97 -30.43
C ALA A 124 -5.88 -20.71 -28.94
N PRO A 125 -5.41 -19.50 -28.54
CA PRO A 125 -5.23 -19.18 -27.14
C PRO A 125 -6.58 -19.25 -26.42
N ASP A 126 -6.63 -20.02 -25.33
CA ASP A 126 -7.80 -20.00 -24.46
C ASP A 126 -7.84 -18.65 -23.74
N MET A 127 -8.93 -17.92 -23.92
CA MET A 127 -9.09 -16.59 -23.36
C MET A 127 -9.71 -16.75 -21.98
N LEU A 128 -9.08 -16.13 -20.99
CA LEU A 128 -9.62 -16.10 -19.63
C LEU A 128 -11.02 -15.49 -19.65
N SER A 129 -11.93 -16.13 -18.92
CA SER A 129 -13.26 -15.62 -18.65
C SER A 129 -13.20 -14.29 -17.88
N ALA A 130 -14.29 -13.52 -17.91
CA ALA A 130 -14.36 -12.25 -17.17
C ALA A 130 -14.12 -12.45 -15.65
N GLN A 131 -14.53 -13.60 -15.12
CA GLN A 131 -14.36 -13.99 -13.73
C GLN A 131 -12.89 -14.29 -13.39
N GLU A 132 -12.18 -14.99 -14.27
CA GLU A 132 -10.75 -15.27 -14.10
C GLU A 132 -9.92 -13.99 -14.23
N LEU A 133 -10.25 -13.11 -15.20
CA LEU A 133 -9.56 -11.83 -15.37
C LEU A 133 -9.70 -10.92 -14.15
N ALA A 134 -10.90 -10.85 -13.57
CA ALA A 134 -11.12 -10.07 -12.36
C ALA A 134 -10.23 -10.55 -11.22
N THR A 135 -9.96 -11.85 -11.11
CA THR A 135 -9.26 -12.45 -9.97
C THR A 135 -7.75 -12.57 -10.16
N MET A 136 -7.25 -12.48 -11.39
CA MET A 136 -5.85 -12.80 -11.73
C MET A 136 -4.80 -11.90 -11.07
N PHE A 137 -5.17 -10.69 -10.62
CA PHE A 137 -4.23 -9.68 -10.10
C PHE A 137 -4.65 -9.06 -8.77
N MET A 138 -5.68 -9.61 -8.13
CA MET A 138 -6.10 -9.12 -6.81
C MET A 138 -5.25 -9.79 -5.71
N PRO A 139 -4.64 -9.02 -4.79
CA PRO A 139 -4.09 -9.56 -3.57
C PRO A 139 -5.15 -10.33 -2.78
N GLN A 140 -4.72 -11.36 -2.05
CA GLN A 140 -5.59 -12.18 -1.20
C GLN A 140 -5.11 -12.20 0.24
N GLU A 141 -6.06 -12.12 1.17
CA GLU A 141 -5.83 -12.34 2.60
C GLU A 141 -6.79 -13.40 3.14
N VAL A 142 -6.31 -14.21 4.09
CA VAL A 142 -7.17 -15.14 4.81
C VAL A 142 -7.90 -14.39 5.92
N ARG A 143 -9.24 -14.46 5.91
CA ARG A 143 -10.10 -13.82 6.91
C ARG A 143 -11.10 -14.82 7.45
N LYS A 144 -11.56 -14.56 8.69
CA LYS A 144 -12.54 -15.41 9.36
C LYS A 144 -13.93 -14.80 9.21
N VAL A 145 -14.89 -15.62 8.81
CA VAL A 145 -16.28 -15.19 8.63
C VAL A 145 -17.04 -15.20 9.95
N GLN A 146 -17.80 -14.15 10.23
CA GLN A 146 -18.63 -14.00 11.41
C GLN A 146 -20.07 -13.61 11.03
N ARG A 147 -21.00 -14.58 11.04
CA ARG A 147 -22.43 -14.35 10.77
C ARG A 147 -22.69 -13.60 9.45
N GLY A 148 -22.01 -14.00 8.38
CA GLY A 148 -22.12 -13.35 7.08
C GLY A 148 -21.23 -12.12 6.87
N TRP A 149 -20.52 -11.69 7.92
CA TRP A 149 -19.54 -10.59 7.87
C TRP A 149 -18.11 -11.09 7.76
N LEU A 150 -17.26 -10.25 7.18
CA LEU A 150 -15.81 -10.37 7.25
C LEU A 150 -15.20 -8.96 7.36
N ASP A 151 -14.08 -8.85 8.06
CA ASP A 151 -13.35 -7.58 8.20
C ASP A 151 -12.06 -7.64 7.39
N LEU A 152 -11.81 -6.59 6.62
CA LEU A 152 -10.59 -6.41 5.83
C LEU A 152 -10.16 -4.94 5.91
N PHE A 153 -8.93 -4.70 6.37
CA PHE A 153 -8.44 -3.38 6.75
C PHE A 153 -9.39 -2.67 7.73
N ASN A 154 -9.91 -1.50 7.34
CA ASN A 154 -10.82 -0.69 8.14
C ASN A 154 -12.29 -0.85 7.72
N ASN A 155 -12.60 -1.80 6.84
CA ASN A 155 -13.94 -2.01 6.27
C ASN A 155 -14.50 -3.37 6.69
N SER A 156 -15.83 -3.42 6.86
CA SER A 156 -16.58 -4.66 7.06
C SER A 156 -17.40 -4.96 5.82
N TYR A 157 -17.32 -6.20 5.35
CA TYR A 157 -18.01 -6.66 4.15
C TYR A 157 -19.04 -7.71 4.50
N PHE A 158 -20.19 -7.67 3.82
CA PHE A 158 -21.30 -8.57 4.05
C PHE A 158 -21.77 -9.26 2.78
N SER A 159 -22.11 -10.54 2.91
CA SER A 159 -22.96 -11.28 1.98
C SER A 159 -23.79 -12.30 2.74
N THR A 160 -25.04 -12.50 2.31
CA THR A 160 -25.93 -13.50 2.92
C THR A 160 -25.39 -14.93 2.73
N GLU A 161 -24.69 -15.20 1.63
CA GLU A 161 -24.11 -16.51 1.30
C GLU A 161 -22.97 -16.89 2.26
N LEU A 162 -22.33 -15.89 2.90
CA LEU A 162 -21.30 -16.14 3.92
C LEU A 162 -21.87 -16.61 5.26
N ALA A 163 -23.19 -16.58 5.46
CA ALA A 163 -23.78 -17.05 6.72
C ALA A 163 -23.52 -18.55 6.97
N GLU A 164 -23.43 -19.35 5.90
CA GLU A 164 -23.16 -20.79 5.97
C GLU A 164 -21.72 -21.11 6.40
N TYR A 165 -20.80 -20.17 6.18
CA TYR A 165 -19.36 -20.31 6.48
C TYR A 165 -19.00 -19.72 7.85
N HIS A 166 -19.95 -19.66 8.80
CA HIS A 166 -19.72 -19.00 10.08
C HIS A 166 -18.60 -19.68 10.88
N LYS A 167 -17.58 -18.89 11.24
CA LYS A 167 -16.34 -19.27 11.93
C LYS A 167 -15.33 -20.01 11.06
N ASP A 168 -15.60 -20.18 9.77
CA ASP A 168 -14.63 -20.72 8.83
C ASP A 168 -13.66 -19.64 8.36
N GLU A 169 -12.49 -20.08 7.90
CA GLU A 169 -11.52 -19.23 7.20
C GLU A 169 -11.82 -19.26 5.71
N VAL A 170 -11.77 -18.08 5.09
CA VAL A 170 -11.98 -17.87 3.67
C VAL A 170 -10.85 -17.00 3.13
N ARG A 171 -10.58 -17.10 1.82
CA ARG A 171 -9.64 -16.21 1.15
C ARG A 171 -10.42 -15.03 0.57
N VAL A 172 -10.01 -13.82 0.91
CA VAL A 172 -10.65 -12.58 0.48
C VAL A 172 -9.72 -11.88 -0.49
N SER A 173 -10.21 -11.73 -1.72
CA SER A 173 -9.54 -11.08 -2.83
C SER A 173 -10.10 -9.68 -3.01
N TYR A 174 -9.24 -8.66 -3.06
CA TYR A 174 -9.66 -7.26 -3.08
C TYR A 174 -8.92 -6.43 -4.12
N ASP A 175 -9.56 -5.35 -4.58
CA ASP A 175 -8.92 -4.35 -5.44
C ASP A 175 -8.27 -3.27 -4.57
N LEU A 176 -7.05 -2.87 -4.91
CA LEU A 176 -6.33 -1.79 -4.22
C LEU A 176 -6.91 -0.40 -4.54
N SER A 177 -7.63 -0.28 -5.66
CA SER A 177 -8.20 0.96 -6.17
C SER A 177 -9.67 1.14 -5.78
N ASP A 178 -10.38 0.04 -5.53
CA ASP A 178 -11.81 0.03 -5.22
C ASP A 178 -12.11 -0.91 -4.04
N ALA A 179 -12.50 -0.34 -2.91
CA ALA A 179 -12.82 -1.07 -1.70
C ALA A 179 -14.33 -1.38 -1.56
N SER A 180 -15.16 -1.11 -2.57
CA SER A 180 -16.61 -1.27 -2.50
C SER A 180 -17.07 -2.73 -2.38
N VAL A 181 -16.34 -3.65 -3.01
CA VAL A 181 -16.67 -5.07 -3.10
C VAL A 181 -15.40 -5.91 -3.00
N VAL A 182 -15.50 -7.05 -2.32
CA VAL A 182 -14.46 -8.08 -2.31
C VAL A 182 -15.00 -9.40 -2.83
N ASN A 183 -14.12 -10.21 -3.43
CA ASN A 183 -14.45 -11.57 -3.85
C ASN A 183 -13.99 -12.54 -2.77
N VAL A 184 -14.85 -13.48 -2.40
CA VAL A 184 -14.58 -14.44 -1.34
C VAL A 184 -14.51 -15.85 -1.92
N PHE A 185 -13.46 -16.58 -1.53
CA PHE A 185 -13.17 -17.93 -1.97
C PHE A 185 -13.03 -18.85 -0.76
N ASP A 186 -13.29 -20.14 -0.94
CA ASP A 186 -12.94 -21.13 0.06
C ASP A 186 -11.41 -21.32 0.14
N MET A 187 -10.98 -22.13 1.11
CA MET A 187 -9.57 -22.46 1.29
C MET A 187 -9.00 -23.38 0.22
N ASP A 188 -9.80 -23.86 -0.73
CA ASP A 188 -9.36 -24.60 -1.93
C ASP A 188 -9.30 -23.70 -3.18
N GLY A 189 -9.77 -22.46 -3.09
CA GLY A 189 -9.78 -21.47 -4.17
C GLY A 189 -11.06 -21.46 -5.02
N LYS A 190 -12.11 -22.17 -4.59
CA LYS A 190 -13.43 -22.09 -5.22
C LYS A 190 -14.11 -20.78 -4.86
N PHE A 191 -14.64 -20.10 -5.86
CA PHE A 191 -15.42 -18.89 -5.65
C PHE A 191 -16.69 -19.17 -4.83
N ILE A 192 -16.89 -18.43 -3.74
CA ILE A 192 -18.08 -18.47 -2.91
C ILE A 192 -19.03 -17.35 -3.35
N THR A 193 -18.65 -16.09 -3.14
CA THR A 193 -19.55 -14.96 -3.33
C THR A 193 -18.79 -13.63 -3.46
N LYS A 194 -19.50 -12.57 -3.85
CA LYS A 194 -19.03 -11.18 -3.70
C LYS A 194 -19.63 -10.59 -2.43
N ALA A 195 -18.80 -10.01 -1.57
CA ALA A 195 -19.24 -9.33 -0.36
C ALA A 195 -19.11 -7.82 -0.52
N GLN A 196 -20.16 -7.07 -0.17
CA GLN A 196 -20.22 -5.62 -0.33
C GLN A 196 -19.81 -4.93 0.97
N ALA A 197 -19.02 -3.87 0.87
CA ALA A 197 -18.67 -3.01 1.99
C ALA A 197 -19.96 -2.43 2.60
N ASP A 198 -20.10 -2.54 3.93
CA ASP A 198 -21.28 -2.09 4.67
C ASP A 198 -22.61 -2.66 4.13
N GLY A 199 -22.57 -3.82 3.45
CA GLY A 199 -23.71 -4.35 2.68
C GLY A 199 -24.97 -4.71 3.47
N ASN A 200 -24.88 -4.74 4.81
CA ASN A 200 -26.02 -4.91 5.72
C ASN A 200 -26.13 -3.78 6.76
N THR A 201 -25.38 -2.70 6.56
CA THR A 201 -25.54 -1.44 7.29
C THR A 201 -26.70 -0.69 6.65
N ARG A 202 -27.84 -0.65 7.34
CA ARG A 202 -28.90 0.30 6.97
C ARG A 202 -28.46 1.68 7.45
N GLU A 203 -28.52 2.70 6.59
CA GLU A 203 -28.43 4.09 7.04
C GLU A 203 -29.44 4.26 8.17
N ALA A 204 -28.93 4.45 9.40
CA ALA A 204 -29.78 4.70 10.54
C ALA A 204 -30.63 5.94 10.21
N PHE A 205 -31.94 5.81 10.37
CA PHE A 205 -32.93 6.88 10.15
C PHE A 205 -32.39 8.27 10.54
N PRO A 206 -32.75 9.34 9.81
CA PRO A 206 -32.17 10.68 9.94
C PRO A 206 -32.58 11.35 11.25
N THR A 207 -31.95 10.97 12.36
CA THR A 207 -31.66 11.96 13.39
C THR A 207 -30.51 12.78 12.83
N ALA A 208 -30.72 14.06 12.56
CA ALA A 208 -29.71 14.90 11.91
C ALA A 208 -28.36 14.70 12.61
N ARG A 209 -27.33 14.31 11.87
CA ARG A 209 -25.97 14.04 12.39
C ARG A 209 -25.47 15.18 13.29
N ILE A 210 -25.96 16.40 13.04
CA ILE A 210 -25.77 17.61 13.84
C ILE A 210 -26.27 17.44 15.28
N ASP A 211 -27.45 16.86 15.49
CA ASP A 211 -28.07 16.67 16.82
C ASP A 211 -27.33 15.59 17.63
N GLN A 212 -26.91 14.50 16.99
CA GLN A 212 -26.05 13.50 17.65
C GLN A 212 -24.67 14.05 18.01
N LEU A 213 -24.05 14.83 17.11
CA LEU A 213 -22.78 15.51 17.39
C LEU A 213 -22.94 16.56 18.50
N ALA A 214 -24.04 17.31 18.53
CA ALA A 214 -24.36 18.26 19.59
C ALA A 214 -24.56 17.56 20.94
N GLU A 215 -25.28 16.44 20.96
CA GLU A 215 -25.51 15.64 22.16
C GLU A 215 -24.22 15.00 22.67
N ASN A 216 -23.37 14.47 21.78
CA ASN A 216 -22.06 13.94 22.15
C ASN A 216 -21.13 15.03 22.70
N ARG A 217 -21.15 16.24 22.10
CA ARG A 217 -20.41 17.41 22.64
C ARG A 217 -20.94 17.82 24.02
N ARG A 218 -22.26 17.81 24.22
CA ARG A 218 -22.91 18.11 25.51
C ARG A 218 -22.48 17.11 26.58
N LYS A 219 -22.58 15.80 26.30
CA LYS A 219 -22.12 14.72 27.19
C LYS A 219 -20.63 14.84 27.50
N GLY A 220 -19.80 15.16 26.51
CA GLY A 220 -18.36 15.36 26.70
C GLY A 220 -18.00 16.60 27.53
N LYS A 221 -18.83 17.65 27.51
CA LYS A 221 -18.67 18.82 28.41
C LYS A 221 -19.06 18.47 29.85
N ILE A 222 -20.18 17.76 30.04
CA ILE A 222 -20.64 17.32 31.36
C ILE A 222 -19.59 16.43 32.03
N LYS A 223 -19.09 15.40 31.33
CA LYS A 223 -18.07 14.48 31.86
C LYS A 223 -16.78 15.19 32.27
N ARG A 224 -16.36 16.22 31.52
CA ARG A 224 -15.18 17.04 31.87
C ARG A 224 -15.43 17.90 33.11
N ALA A 225 -16.61 18.48 33.25
CA ALA A 225 -16.99 19.24 34.44
C ALA A 225 -17.08 18.33 35.67
N GLU A 226 -17.67 17.13 35.54
CA GLU A 226 -17.71 16.13 36.60
C GLU A 226 -16.31 15.70 37.05
N ASN A 227 -15.40 15.46 36.10
CA ASN A 227 -14.01 15.14 36.42
C ASN A 227 -13.29 16.30 37.14
N ALA A 228 -13.54 17.55 36.75
CA ALA A 228 -12.99 18.72 37.41
C ALA A 228 -13.53 18.89 38.85
N ILE A 229 -14.84 18.68 39.05
CA ILE A 229 -15.46 18.68 40.38
C ILE A 229 -14.88 17.56 41.25
N LYS A 230 -14.71 16.37 40.67
CA LYS A 230 -14.11 15.22 41.36
C LYS A 230 -12.67 15.51 41.80
N LEU A 231 -11.88 16.16 40.95
CA LEU A 231 -10.51 16.56 41.27
C LEU A 231 -10.48 17.60 42.39
N ALA A 232 -11.30 18.66 42.29
CA ALA A 232 -11.39 19.70 43.31
C ALA A 232 -11.83 19.14 44.68
N ASN A 233 -12.77 18.20 44.70
CA ASN A 233 -13.18 17.54 45.95
C ASN A 233 -12.09 16.62 46.52
N ALA A 234 -11.24 16.03 45.68
CA ALA A 234 -10.10 15.23 46.13
C ALA A 234 -8.99 16.09 46.75
N GLU A 235 -8.83 17.34 46.32
CA GLU A 235 -7.89 18.30 46.90
C GLU A 235 -8.28 18.78 48.31
N VAL A 236 -9.59 18.77 48.62
CA VAL A 236 -10.12 19.17 49.94
C VAL A 236 -10.04 18.03 50.96
N ASN A 237 -9.90 16.78 50.52
CA ASN A 237 -9.75 15.65 51.43
C ASN A 237 -8.29 15.58 51.87
N PRO A 238 -7.94 15.91 53.13
CA PRO A 238 -6.56 15.88 53.59
C PRO A 238 -6.01 14.46 53.40
N ALA A 239 -4.81 14.35 52.86
CA ALA A 239 -4.03 13.12 52.92
C ALA A 239 -3.63 12.83 54.38
N LEU A 240 -4.59 12.43 55.19
CA LEU A 240 -4.41 11.83 56.49
C LEU A 240 -5.04 10.46 56.39
N GLU A 241 -4.19 9.46 56.12
CA GLU A 241 -4.28 8.05 56.54
C GLU A 241 -3.09 7.27 55.92
N GLN A 242 -1.86 7.74 56.20
CA GLN A 242 -0.65 6.89 56.16
C GLN A 242 0.10 6.92 57.50
N ALA A 243 -0.42 7.64 58.50
CA ALA A 243 0.11 7.64 59.85
C ALA A 243 -0.63 6.65 60.78
N ALA A 244 -1.87 6.25 60.46
CA ALA A 244 -2.68 5.37 61.32
C ALA A 244 -2.41 3.86 61.10
N ALA A 245 -1.92 3.46 59.92
CA ALA A 245 -1.61 2.05 59.63
C ALA A 245 -0.31 1.54 60.29
N TRP A 246 0.51 2.43 60.85
CA TRP A 246 1.75 2.08 61.56
C TRP A 246 1.57 1.95 63.09
N ASP A 247 0.44 2.43 63.63
CA ASP A 247 0.17 2.41 65.09
C ASP A 247 -0.57 1.12 65.50
N GLU A 248 -1.35 0.51 64.60
CA GLU A 248 -2.09 -0.75 64.88
C GLU A 248 -1.26 -2.03 64.79
N LEU A 249 0.01 -1.96 64.37
CA LEU A 249 0.91 -3.13 64.23
C LEU A 249 2.04 -3.17 65.28
N GLY A 250 2.07 -2.22 66.21
CA GLY A 250 3.19 -1.99 67.14
C GLY A 250 3.22 -2.82 68.43
N HIS A 251 2.46 -3.91 68.56
CA HIS A 251 2.41 -4.74 69.79
C HIS A 251 2.62 -6.25 69.54
N LEU A 252 3.67 -6.62 68.80
CA LEU A 252 4.26 -7.96 68.94
C LEU A 252 5.78 -7.85 69.06
N GLY A 253 6.28 -8.33 70.20
CA GLY A 253 7.67 -8.34 70.54
C GLY A 253 8.53 -9.19 69.61
N GLY A 254 9.82 -8.84 69.63
CA GLY A 254 10.99 -9.55 69.10
C GLY A 254 10.76 -10.76 68.21
N ASN A 255 11.11 -10.60 66.93
CA ASN A 255 12.12 -11.45 66.28
C ASN A 255 12.66 -10.73 65.04
N VAL A 256 13.98 -10.61 64.98
CA VAL A 256 14.75 -10.06 63.87
C VAL A 256 14.61 -11.02 62.69
N ILE A 257 14.09 -10.53 61.56
CA ILE A 257 14.25 -11.20 60.25
C ILE A 257 15.31 -10.40 59.51
N GLU A 258 16.51 -10.96 59.38
CA GLU A 258 17.52 -10.44 58.45
C GLU A 258 17.00 -10.60 57.02
N ALA A 259 16.84 -9.48 56.32
CA ALA A 259 16.56 -9.47 54.89
C ALA A 259 17.79 -8.90 54.18
N GLU A 260 18.45 -9.71 53.35
CA GLU A 260 19.43 -9.23 52.37
C GLU A 260 18.74 -8.33 51.35
N TYR A 261 19.30 -7.14 51.13
CA TYR A 261 18.89 -6.23 50.07
C TYR A 261 19.96 -6.17 48.97
N ALA A 262 19.57 -6.54 47.75
CA ALA A 262 20.35 -6.25 46.56
C ALA A 262 20.20 -4.77 46.19
N VAL A 263 21.32 -4.05 46.15
CA VAL A 263 21.37 -2.66 45.70
C VAL A 263 21.27 -2.62 44.18
N LEU A 264 20.14 -2.16 43.65
CA LEU A 264 20.03 -1.77 42.25
C LEU A 264 20.52 -0.33 42.08
N PRO A 265 21.31 -0.01 41.03
CA PRO A 265 21.82 1.34 40.82
C PRO A 265 20.69 2.32 40.48
N LYS A 266 20.71 3.47 41.17
CA LYS A 266 20.11 4.75 40.78
C LYS A 266 20.71 5.16 39.42
N THR A 267 20.07 5.84 38.47
CA THR A 267 19.15 7.00 38.48
C THR A 267 18.79 7.25 36.99
N GLY A 268 17.63 7.80 36.62
CA GLY A 268 17.39 9.25 36.63
C GLY A 268 17.96 9.92 35.37
N THR A 269 17.06 10.38 34.51
CA THR A 269 17.23 11.17 33.28
C THR A 269 18.18 12.37 33.39
N ASP A 270 19.10 12.50 32.44
CA ASP A 270 19.43 13.75 31.72
C ASP A 270 20.46 13.42 30.61
N ASP A 271 20.60 14.35 29.65
CA ASP A 271 21.43 14.35 28.42
C ASP A 271 20.54 14.16 27.18
N GLY A 272 20.14 15.21 26.46
CA GLY A 272 20.98 16.31 25.98
C GLY A 272 21.10 16.16 24.47
N ILE A 273 20.34 16.97 23.73
CA ILE A 273 20.43 17.07 22.25
C ILE A 273 21.83 17.58 21.88
N PHE A 274 22.52 16.88 20.96
CA PHE A 274 23.67 17.43 20.24
C PHE A 274 23.55 17.16 18.72
N LEU A 275 23.55 18.25 17.97
CA LEU A 275 23.68 18.36 16.50
C LEU A 275 25.17 18.52 16.12
N PHE A 276 25.57 17.94 14.97
CA PHE A 276 26.84 18.18 14.20
C PHE A 276 28.16 17.80 14.93
N GLU A 277 29.32 17.47 14.33
CA GLU A 277 29.86 17.06 13.01
C GLU A 277 31.39 16.78 13.24
N ALA A 278 32.04 16.07 12.29
CA ALA A 278 33.47 16.12 11.91
C ALA A 278 34.51 15.11 12.50
N ASP A 279 35.00 14.28 11.56
CA ASP A 279 36.35 13.76 11.27
C ASP A 279 37.34 13.35 12.38
N MET A 280 37.72 12.07 12.37
CA MET A 280 39.02 11.59 11.89
C MET A 280 38.93 10.18 11.30
#